data_AF-A0A1I7I215-F1
#
_entry.id   AF-A0A1I7I215-F1
#
_cell.length_a   1.000
_cell.length_b   1.000
_cell.length_c   1.000
_cell.angle_alpha   90.00
_cell.angle_beta   90.00
_cell.angle_gamma   90.00
#
_symmetry.space_group_name_H-M   'P 1'
#
loop_
_entity.id
_entity.type
_entity.pdbx_description
1 polymer ?
#
loop_
_entity_poly.entity_id
_entity_poly.type
_entity_poly.pdbx_seq_one_letter_code
_entity_poly.pdbx_strand_id
1 'polypeptide(L)'
;MQFCQTVGRHLKKEMGLDITHYKATLELPKNSELINIGGEIRGMFGAETRESFSDFNVPFEHFKNFIQAIDCPIIMETVIIVEEKNDIEYVNNHFSSTDYKILLNDNSLNRNLKAYESGKGLNDSKRHFGESVLNKWKVLNYYKIEKREGFYYHQVAYQRKGMNENLWKRFCNNDIYEYALKSDFEYANKCVSRKKPYEPKADFELRKESFKKEFLDNYENGTSFMSVSY
;
A
#
# COMPACT_ATOMS: atom_id res chain seq x y z
N MET A 1 7.78 -21.17 -7.40
CA MET A 1 8.45 -20.89 -8.69
C MET A 1 7.81 -21.69 -9.83
N GLN A 2 6.52 -21.51 -10.10
CA GLN A 2 5.82 -22.26 -11.17
C GLN A 2 4.56 -21.53 -11.71
N PHE A 3 4.53 -20.19 -11.63
CA PHE A 3 3.46 -19.37 -12.20
C PHE A 3 3.88 -18.65 -13.50
N CYS A 4 5.16 -18.70 -13.88
CA CYS A 4 5.73 -17.79 -14.88
C CYS A 4 5.79 -18.29 -16.33
N GLN A 5 5.40 -19.52 -16.67
CA GLN A 5 5.61 -20.03 -18.05
C GLN A 5 4.35 -20.14 -18.92
N THR A 6 3.14 -20.05 -18.37
CA THR A 6 1.90 -20.25 -19.14
C THR A 6 1.17 -18.95 -19.51
N VAL A 7 1.75 -17.79 -19.17
CA VAL A 7 1.16 -16.46 -19.36
C VAL A 7 1.42 -15.91 -20.79
N GLY A 8 2.43 -16.46 -21.48
CA GLY A 8 2.97 -15.87 -22.71
C GLY A 8 2.13 -16.00 -23.99
N ARG A 9 0.97 -16.69 -24.00
CA ARG A 9 0.23 -16.89 -25.27
C ARG A 9 -1.25 -16.52 -25.31
N HIS A 10 -1.95 -16.27 -24.20
CA HIS A 10 -3.42 -16.05 -24.24
C HIS A 10 -3.97 -14.83 -23.48
N LEU A 11 -3.14 -13.94 -22.94
CA LEU A 11 -3.62 -12.72 -22.28
C LEU A 11 -3.80 -11.56 -23.26
N LYS A 12 -4.82 -11.66 -24.12
CA LYS A 12 -5.43 -10.50 -24.82
C LYS A 12 -6.60 -9.88 -24.05
N LYS A 13 -6.78 -10.24 -22.76
CA LYS A 13 -7.47 -9.39 -21.79
C LYS A 13 -6.40 -8.55 -21.12
N GLU A 14 -6.36 -7.27 -21.47
CA GLU A 14 -5.41 -6.29 -20.94
C GLU A 14 -5.53 -6.24 -19.41
N MET A 15 -4.65 -6.93 -18.69
CA MET A 15 -4.46 -6.67 -17.26
C MET A 15 -4.02 -5.21 -17.13
N GLY A 16 -4.75 -4.46 -16.31
CA GLY A 16 -4.45 -3.05 -16.08
C GLY A 16 -3.50 -2.90 -14.90
N LEU A 17 -2.41 -2.18 -15.10
CA LEU A 17 -1.45 -1.80 -14.05
C LEU A 17 -1.84 -0.45 -13.46
N ASP A 18 -1.77 -0.36 -12.16
CA ASP A 18 -1.97 0.85 -11.40
C ASP A 18 -0.62 1.56 -11.24
N ILE A 19 -0.59 2.84 -11.63
CA ILE A 19 0.59 3.70 -11.51
C ILE A 19 0.20 4.86 -10.61
N THR A 20 0.92 5.01 -9.50
CA THR A 20 0.63 6.05 -8.50
C THR A 20 1.85 6.92 -8.30
N HIS A 21 1.68 8.24 -8.36
CA HIS A 21 2.72 9.21 -8.07
C HIS A 21 2.60 9.64 -6.61
N TYR A 22 3.69 9.49 -5.88
CA TYR A 22 3.84 9.93 -4.50
C TYR A 22 4.91 11.02 -4.39
N LYS A 23 4.75 11.87 -3.37
CA LYS A 23 5.78 12.82 -2.93
C LYS A 23 6.11 12.60 -1.47
N ALA A 24 7.40 12.54 -1.17
CA ALA A 24 7.90 12.60 0.20
C ALA A 24 7.53 13.93 0.86
N THR A 25 7.28 13.91 2.16
CA THR A 25 6.89 15.08 2.94
C THR A 25 7.41 14.99 4.37
N LEU A 26 7.59 16.15 5.00
CA LEU A 26 7.90 16.24 6.42
C LEU A 26 6.65 16.13 7.30
N GLU A 27 5.47 16.32 6.72
CA GLU A 27 4.22 16.42 7.48
C GLU A 27 3.60 15.05 7.77
N LEU A 28 3.27 14.83 9.04
CA LEU A 28 2.42 13.71 9.45
C LEU A 28 1.01 13.89 8.84
N PRO A 29 0.44 12.88 8.17
CA PRO A 29 -0.92 12.94 7.67
C PRO A 29 -1.92 13.19 8.82
N LYS A 30 -2.74 14.25 8.70
CA LYS A 30 -3.64 14.71 9.77
C LYS A 30 -4.80 13.74 10.11
N ASN A 31 -5.04 12.73 9.28
CA ASN A 31 -6.23 11.88 9.33
C ASN A 31 -5.95 10.36 9.41
N SER A 32 -4.72 9.91 9.62
CA SER A 32 -4.38 8.49 9.68
C SER A 32 -4.20 8.02 11.13
N GLU A 33 -5.13 7.24 11.65
CA GLU A 33 -5.00 6.59 12.97
C GLU A 33 -3.84 5.58 13.01
N LEU A 34 -3.60 4.88 11.88
CA LEU A 34 -2.38 4.14 11.60
C LEU A 34 -1.86 4.51 10.21
N ILE A 35 -0.58 4.82 10.15
CA ILE A 35 0.13 5.02 8.89
C ILE A 35 0.68 3.67 8.45
N ASN A 36 0.46 3.32 7.18
CA ASN A 36 1.10 2.16 6.58
C ASN A 36 2.59 2.44 6.44
N ILE A 37 3.41 1.55 7.00
CA ILE A 37 4.86 1.58 6.85
C ILE A 37 5.26 0.55 5.80
N GLY A 38 5.97 0.99 4.76
CA GLY A 38 6.47 0.10 3.71
C GLY A 38 5.51 -0.12 2.52
N GLY A 39 5.97 -0.95 1.57
CA GLY A 39 5.43 -1.04 0.21
C GLY A 39 4.18 -1.92 -0.01
N GLU A 40 3.78 -2.77 0.96
CA GLU A 40 2.76 -3.80 0.67
C GLU A 40 1.34 -3.24 0.47
N ILE A 41 0.99 -2.11 1.09
CA ILE A 41 -0.32 -1.47 0.94
C ILE A 41 -0.16 0.06 0.95
N ARG A 42 0.03 0.66 -0.23
CA ARG A 42 0.12 2.13 -0.34
C ARG A 42 -1.27 2.75 -0.46
N GLY A 43 -1.75 3.35 0.63
CA GLY A 43 -2.92 4.22 0.63
C GLY A 43 -2.61 5.61 0.06
N MET A 44 -3.51 6.57 0.26
CA MET A 44 -3.28 7.98 -0.09
C MET A 44 -2.11 8.60 0.68
N PHE A 45 -1.78 8.05 1.85
CA PHE A 45 -0.69 8.48 2.71
C PHE A 45 0.03 7.26 3.27
N GLY A 46 1.30 7.42 3.59
CA GLY A 46 2.11 6.37 4.20
C GLY A 46 3.45 6.88 4.70
N ALA A 47 4.31 5.96 5.10
CA ALA A 47 5.69 6.25 5.44
C ALA A 47 6.62 5.11 4.99
N GLU A 48 7.87 5.48 4.77
CA GLU A 48 8.98 4.54 4.59
C GLU A 48 9.95 4.72 5.74
N THR A 49 10.44 3.62 6.31
CA THR A 49 11.58 3.66 7.23
C THR A 49 12.83 3.21 6.49
N ARG A 50 14.00 3.55 7.02
CA ARG A 50 15.27 3.06 6.49
C ARG A 50 15.30 1.53 6.42
N GLU A 51 14.70 0.84 7.39
CA GLU A 51 14.72 -0.63 7.43
C GLU A 51 13.78 -1.28 6.41
N SER A 52 12.67 -0.60 6.04
CA SER A 52 11.71 -1.10 5.04
C SER A 52 12.06 -0.72 3.61
N PHE A 53 13.13 0.06 3.39
CA PHE A 53 13.46 0.65 2.10
C PHE A 53 14.22 -0.33 1.19
N SER A 54 13.53 -1.33 0.65
CA SER A 54 14.10 -2.34 -0.25
C SER A 54 13.65 -2.23 -1.71
N ASP A 55 12.48 -1.65 -1.96
CA ASP A 55 11.77 -1.82 -3.23
C ASP A 55 12.00 -0.67 -4.23
N PHE A 56 12.95 0.21 -3.90
CA PHE A 56 13.27 1.43 -4.64
C PHE A 56 14.45 1.24 -5.58
N ASN A 57 14.38 1.87 -6.75
CA ASN A 57 15.48 1.90 -7.71
C ASN A 57 16.58 2.95 -7.42
N VAL A 58 16.55 3.53 -6.23
CA VAL A 58 17.49 4.54 -5.73
C VAL A 58 17.84 4.20 -4.28
N PRO A 59 18.98 4.68 -3.73
CA PRO A 59 19.24 4.57 -2.30
C PRO A 59 18.32 5.47 -1.47
N PHE A 60 18.17 5.18 -0.18
CA PHE A 60 17.32 5.93 0.76
C PHE A 60 17.68 7.43 0.81
N GLU A 61 18.96 7.74 0.66
CA GLU A 61 19.53 9.09 0.64
C GLU A 61 19.03 9.95 -0.53
N HIS A 62 18.37 9.36 -1.53
CA HIS A 62 17.65 10.11 -2.55
C HIS A 62 16.67 11.11 -1.91
N PHE A 63 16.03 10.73 -0.79
CA PHE A 63 15.03 11.53 -0.08
C PHE A 63 15.61 12.34 1.10
N LYS A 64 16.91 12.62 1.13
CA LYS A 64 17.63 13.21 2.28
C LYS A 64 16.99 14.46 2.92
N ASN A 65 16.26 15.26 2.15
CA ASN A 65 15.62 16.48 2.66
C ASN A 65 14.33 16.19 3.47
N PHE A 66 13.85 14.95 3.44
CA PHE A 66 12.62 14.50 4.11
C PHE A 66 12.90 13.44 5.20
N ILE A 67 14.14 12.97 5.31
CA ILE A 67 14.54 12.00 6.34
C ILE A 67 14.44 12.65 7.72
N GLN A 68 13.69 12.03 8.62
CA GLN A 68 13.44 12.49 9.98
C GLN A 68 13.08 11.33 10.91
N ALA A 69 12.90 11.61 12.20
CA ALA A 69 12.33 10.66 13.15
C ALA A 69 10.80 10.63 13.04
N ILE A 70 10.25 9.60 12.40
CA ILE A 70 8.81 9.41 12.19
C ILE A 70 8.20 8.50 13.26
N ASP A 71 6.93 8.73 13.57
CA ASP A 71 6.11 7.82 14.39
C ASP A 71 5.71 6.58 13.59
N CYS A 72 6.22 5.42 14.00
CA CYS A 72 5.89 4.13 13.40
C CYS A 72 5.02 3.30 14.36
N PRO A 73 3.83 2.88 13.94
CA PRO A 73 3.03 1.94 14.71
C PRO A 73 3.66 0.55 14.65
N ILE A 74 3.94 -0.03 15.82
CA ILE A 74 4.38 -1.40 15.97
C ILE A 74 3.23 -2.20 16.55
N ILE A 75 2.69 -3.12 15.73
CA ILE A 75 1.62 -4.02 16.15
C ILE A 75 2.17 -4.95 17.23
N MET A 76 1.54 -4.92 18.40
CA MET A 76 1.88 -5.77 19.52
C MET A 76 1.03 -7.03 19.51
N GLU A 77 -0.28 -6.88 19.30
CA GLU A 77 -1.25 -7.97 19.31
C GLU A 77 -2.40 -7.64 18.34
N THR A 78 -2.98 -8.68 17.75
CA THR A 78 -4.14 -8.59 16.86
C THR A 78 -5.26 -9.50 17.38
N VAL A 79 -6.45 -8.93 17.51
CA VAL A 79 -7.67 -9.62 17.93
C VAL A 79 -8.68 -9.58 16.79
N ILE A 80 -9.23 -10.74 16.46
CA ILE A 80 -10.32 -10.87 15.50
C ILE A 80 -11.63 -10.92 16.27
N ILE A 81 -12.53 -9.98 16.00
CA ILE A 81 -13.84 -9.88 16.63
C ILE A 81 -14.88 -10.34 15.61
N VAL A 82 -15.42 -11.54 15.76
CA VAL A 82 -16.46 -12.12 14.90
C VAL A 82 -17.78 -11.43 15.16
N GLU A 83 -18.47 -10.95 14.13
CA GLU A 83 -19.74 -10.23 14.28
C GLU A 83 -20.90 -11.17 14.64
N GLU A 84 -20.98 -12.32 13.99
CA GLU A 84 -22.07 -13.29 14.18
C GLU A 84 -21.57 -14.66 14.65
N LYS A 85 -22.31 -15.27 15.57
CA LYS A 85 -21.96 -16.60 16.11
C LYS A 85 -21.84 -17.67 15.02
N ASN A 86 -22.66 -17.58 13.98
CA ASN A 86 -22.67 -18.55 12.89
C ASN A 86 -21.41 -18.48 12.01
N ASP A 87 -20.67 -17.37 12.05
CA ASP A 87 -19.43 -17.20 11.29
C ASP A 87 -18.19 -17.71 12.05
N ILE A 88 -18.31 -18.07 13.34
CA ILE A 88 -17.15 -18.36 14.19
C ILE A 88 -16.28 -19.51 13.66
N GLU A 89 -16.89 -20.57 13.14
CA GLU A 89 -16.16 -21.71 12.57
C GLU A 89 -15.42 -21.31 11.30
N TYR A 90 -16.09 -20.57 10.42
CA TYR A 90 -15.48 -20.04 9.20
C TYR A 90 -14.28 -19.13 9.51
N VAL A 91 -14.43 -18.21 10.47
CA VAL A 91 -13.37 -17.28 10.86
C VAL A 91 -12.20 -18.01 11.52
N ASN A 92 -12.45 -18.99 12.41
CA ASN A 92 -11.39 -19.81 12.98
C ASN A 92 -10.61 -20.57 11.89
N ASN A 93 -11.31 -21.14 10.91
CA ASN A 93 -10.64 -21.82 9.80
C ASN A 93 -9.81 -20.86 8.95
N HIS A 94 -10.33 -19.66 8.67
CA HIS A 94 -9.63 -18.62 7.91
C HIS A 94 -8.32 -18.17 8.58
N PHE A 95 -8.34 -17.99 9.90
CA PHE A 95 -7.17 -17.58 10.70
C PHE A 95 -6.47 -18.75 11.40
N SER A 96 -6.69 -19.99 10.95
CA SER A 96 -6.17 -21.19 11.62
C SER A 96 -4.63 -21.27 11.65
N SER A 97 -3.96 -20.56 10.75
CA SER A 97 -2.51 -20.46 10.68
C SER A 97 -1.92 -19.27 11.43
N THR A 98 -2.72 -18.49 12.15
CA THR A 98 -2.26 -17.34 12.92
C THR A 98 -2.47 -17.53 14.41
N ASP A 99 -1.67 -16.84 15.23
CA ASP A 99 -1.80 -16.85 16.69
C ASP A 99 -2.82 -15.81 17.20
N TYR A 100 -3.72 -15.35 16.33
CA TYR A 100 -4.64 -14.27 16.67
C TYR A 100 -5.68 -14.72 17.68
N LYS A 101 -5.97 -13.83 18.63
CA LYS A 101 -7.08 -14.07 19.55
C LYS A 101 -8.39 -13.82 18.83
N ILE A 102 -9.23 -14.85 18.76
CA ILE A 102 -10.58 -14.73 18.17
C ILE A 102 -11.61 -14.61 19.30
N LEU A 103 -12.47 -13.60 19.21
CA LEU A 103 -13.55 -13.29 20.16
C LEU A 103 -14.86 -13.10 19.40
N LEU A 104 -15.98 -13.41 20.05
CA LEU A 104 -17.32 -13.15 19.52
C LEU A 104 -17.82 -11.76 19.97
N ASN A 105 -18.46 -11.03 19.06
CA ASN A 105 -19.15 -9.77 19.35
C ASN A 105 -20.51 -10.03 20.03
N ASP A 106 -20.46 -10.51 21.27
CA ASP A 106 -21.63 -10.73 22.11
C ASP A 106 -21.59 -9.89 23.40
N ASN A 107 -22.57 -10.07 24.27
CA ASN A 107 -22.66 -9.36 25.56
C ASN A 107 -21.45 -9.62 26.49
N SER A 108 -20.61 -10.61 26.20
CA SER A 108 -19.40 -10.93 26.95
C SER A 108 -18.12 -10.31 26.38
N LEU A 109 -18.17 -9.72 25.17
CA LEU A 109 -17.01 -9.18 24.46
C LEU A 109 -16.15 -8.27 25.35
N ASN A 110 -16.76 -7.25 25.97
CA ASN A 110 -16.03 -6.27 26.80
C ASN A 110 -15.31 -6.92 27.98
N ARG A 111 -15.92 -7.93 28.61
CA ARG A 111 -15.28 -8.67 29.72
C ARG A 111 -14.11 -9.50 29.20
N ASN A 112 -14.29 -10.17 28.06
CA ASN A 112 -13.27 -11.03 27.47
C ASN A 112 -12.08 -10.21 26.95
N LEU A 113 -12.34 -9.04 26.34
CA LEU A 113 -11.31 -8.08 25.92
C LEU A 113 -10.51 -7.58 27.11
N LYS A 114 -11.17 -7.09 28.18
CA LYS A 114 -10.46 -6.62 29.39
C LYS A 114 -9.59 -7.71 30.03
N ALA A 115 -10.10 -8.94 30.09
CA ALA A 115 -9.35 -10.07 30.63
C ALA A 115 -8.12 -10.40 29.76
N TYR A 116 -8.28 -10.38 28.43
CA TYR A 116 -7.19 -10.59 27.49
C TYR A 116 -6.15 -9.46 27.56
N GLU A 117 -6.59 -8.21 27.57
CA GLU A 117 -5.73 -7.01 27.69
C GLU A 117 -4.92 -7.04 28.98
N SER A 118 -5.55 -7.36 30.11
CA SER A 118 -4.87 -7.48 31.40
C SER A 118 -3.87 -8.64 31.40
N GLY A 119 -4.23 -9.79 30.84
CA GLY A 119 -3.35 -10.95 30.72
C GLY A 119 -2.14 -10.74 29.81
N LYS A 120 -2.24 -9.81 28.85
CA LYS A 120 -1.18 -9.47 27.89
C LYS A 120 -0.45 -8.16 28.21
N GLY A 121 -0.85 -7.43 29.24
CA GLY A 121 -0.28 -6.13 29.59
C GLY A 121 -0.59 -5.02 28.56
N LEU A 122 -1.73 -5.08 27.88
CA LEU A 122 -2.13 -4.16 26.80
C LEU A 122 -2.95 -2.96 27.29
N ASN A 123 -3.14 -2.79 28.60
CA ASN A 123 -4.08 -1.82 29.16
C ASN A 123 -3.79 -0.38 28.71
N ASP A 124 -2.51 -0.01 28.53
CA ASP A 124 -2.08 1.32 28.12
C ASP A 124 -1.74 1.42 26.62
N SER A 125 -1.96 0.34 25.86
CA SER A 125 -1.67 0.33 24.43
C SER A 125 -2.74 1.08 23.63
N LYS A 126 -2.31 1.69 22.52
CA LYS A 126 -3.24 2.31 21.58
C LYS A 126 -3.99 1.21 20.82
N ARG A 127 -5.22 1.54 20.41
CA ARG A 127 -6.13 0.63 19.71
C ARG A 127 -6.51 1.21 18.37
N HIS A 128 -6.68 0.34 17.38
CA HIS A 128 -7.26 0.70 16.11
C HIS A 128 -8.05 -0.46 15.54
N PHE A 129 -9.21 -0.14 14.98
CA PHE A 129 -10.01 -1.10 14.24
C PHE A 129 -9.67 -1.00 12.76
N GLY A 130 -9.02 -2.04 12.24
CA GLY A 130 -8.77 -2.17 10.81
C GLY A 130 -10.06 -2.42 10.02
N GLU A 131 -10.00 -2.15 8.72
CA GLU A 131 -11.12 -2.39 7.82
C GLU A 131 -11.41 -3.90 7.68
N SER A 132 -12.70 -4.26 7.70
CA SER A 132 -13.16 -5.62 7.41
C SER A 132 -13.47 -5.76 5.93
N VAL A 133 -12.88 -6.75 5.26
CA VAL A 133 -13.14 -7.01 3.85
C VAL A 133 -14.50 -7.70 3.63
N LEU A 134 -15.02 -8.43 4.63
CA LEU A 134 -16.18 -9.30 4.45
C LEU A 134 -17.35 -9.02 5.40
N ASN A 135 -17.31 -7.96 6.22
CA ASN A 135 -18.30 -7.63 7.25
C ASN A 135 -18.56 -8.75 8.30
N LYS A 136 -17.84 -9.87 8.26
CA LYS A 136 -17.99 -11.03 9.16
C LYS A 136 -17.20 -10.90 10.46
N TRP A 137 -16.15 -10.10 10.44
CA TRP A 137 -15.30 -9.83 11.60
C TRP A 137 -14.72 -8.42 11.54
N LYS A 138 -14.34 -7.87 12.69
CA LYS A 138 -13.48 -6.69 12.81
C LYS A 138 -12.07 -7.11 13.23
N VAL A 139 -11.06 -6.39 12.77
CA VAL A 139 -9.68 -6.58 13.20
C VAL A 139 -9.34 -5.48 14.19
N LEU A 140 -9.05 -5.84 15.44
CA LEU A 140 -8.59 -4.92 16.47
C LEU A 140 -7.08 -5.09 16.65
N ASN A 141 -6.34 -4.06 16.33
CA ASN A 141 -4.90 -4.01 16.51
C ASN A 141 -4.55 -3.21 17.77
N TYR A 142 -3.74 -3.81 18.64
CA TYR A 142 -3.07 -3.12 19.73
C TYR A 142 -1.67 -2.77 19.28
N TYR A 143 -1.28 -1.52 19.47
CA TYR A 143 0.01 -1.04 18.99
C TYR A 143 0.63 -0.03 19.95
N LYS A 144 1.94 0.08 19.84
CA LYS A 144 2.72 1.18 20.41
C LYS A 144 3.32 1.99 19.27
N ILE A 145 3.67 3.23 19.57
CA ILE A 145 4.42 4.07 18.65
C ILE A 145 5.90 3.99 19.00
N GLU A 146 6.73 3.68 18.02
CA GLU A 146 8.18 3.81 18.11
C GLU A 146 8.66 4.89 17.13
N LYS A 147 9.65 5.68 17.52
CA LYS A 147 10.31 6.60 16.60
C LYS A 147 11.34 5.83 15.77
N ARG A 148 11.25 5.94 14.44
CA ARG A 148 12.23 5.37 13.51
C ARG A 148 12.70 6.42 12.51
N GLU A 149 13.88 6.20 11.94
CA GLU A 149 14.37 7.05 10.85
C GLU A 149 13.61 6.71 9.57
N GLY A 150 12.99 7.71 8.96
CA GLY A 150 12.06 7.53 7.86
C GLY A 150 11.62 8.84 7.22
N PHE A 151 10.67 8.75 6.29
CA PHE A 151 9.95 9.90 5.75
C PHE A 151 8.48 9.56 5.52
N TYR A 152 7.61 10.56 5.60
CA TYR A 152 6.21 10.42 5.21
C TYR A 152 6.08 10.63 3.70
N TYR A 153 5.02 10.10 3.11
CA TYR A 153 4.67 10.40 1.74
C TYR A 153 3.16 10.53 1.57
N HIS A 154 2.76 11.21 0.50
CA HIS A 154 1.38 11.33 0.10
C HIS A 154 1.22 11.17 -1.41
N GLN A 155 0.07 10.64 -1.81
CA GLN A 155 -0.31 10.51 -3.20
C GLN A 155 -0.56 11.90 -3.78
N VAL A 156 -0.08 12.13 -4.99
CA VAL A 156 -0.35 13.35 -5.77
C VAL A 156 -1.02 13.05 -7.11
N ALA A 157 -0.94 11.81 -7.60
CA ALA A 157 -1.63 11.39 -8.81
C ALA A 157 -1.83 9.87 -8.82
N TYR A 158 -2.81 9.42 -9.59
CA TYR A 158 -3.06 8.01 -9.84
C TYR A 158 -3.59 7.83 -11.25
N GLN A 159 -3.13 6.78 -11.93
CA GLN A 159 -3.69 6.42 -13.21
C GLN A 159 -3.58 4.92 -13.50
N ARG A 160 -4.71 4.28 -13.80
CA ARG A 160 -4.74 2.90 -14.32
C ARG A 160 -4.36 2.85 -15.80
N LYS A 161 -3.51 1.89 -16.18
CA LYS A 161 -3.01 1.71 -17.55
C LYS A 161 -3.15 0.29 -18.05
N GLY A 162 -3.54 0.13 -19.32
CA GLY A 162 -3.43 -1.16 -19.98
C GLY A 162 -1.96 -1.55 -20.12
N MET A 163 -1.61 -2.77 -19.68
CA MET A 163 -0.24 -3.26 -19.77
C MET A 163 0.20 -3.37 -21.23
N ASN A 164 1.40 -2.87 -21.54
CA ASN A 164 2.09 -3.19 -22.79
C ASN A 164 3.46 -3.80 -22.49
N GLU A 165 4.01 -4.54 -23.44
CA GLU A 165 5.26 -5.29 -23.26
C GLU A 165 6.43 -4.40 -22.82
N ASN A 166 6.50 -3.16 -23.30
CA ASN A 166 7.58 -2.22 -22.95
C ASN A 166 7.49 -1.75 -21.50
N LEU A 167 6.26 -1.55 -21.01
CA LEU A 167 6.00 -1.12 -19.63
C LEU A 167 6.24 -2.30 -18.67
N TRP A 168 5.77 -3.50 -19.03
CA TRP A 168 6.04 -4.74 -18.28
C TRP A 168 7.54 -5.00 -18.14
N LYS A 169 8.27 -5.00 -19.27
CA LYS A 169 9.72 -5.28 -19.27
C LYS A 169 10.51 -4.32 -18.39
N ARG A 170 10.06 -3.06 -18.28
CA ARG A 170 10.76 -2.04 -17.51
C ARG A 170 10.42 -2.08 -16.03
N PHE A 171 9.14 -2.22 -15.68
CA PHE A 171 8.67 -1.99 -14.30
C PHE A 171 8.24 -3.25 -13.56
N CYS A 172 8.15 -4.40 -14.24
CA CYS A 172 7.53 -5.60 -13.67
C CYS A 172 8.37 -6.87 -13.86
N ASN A 173 9.61 -6.73 -14.33
CA ASN A 173 10.52 -7.86 -14.55
C ASN A 173 11.51 -8.10 -13.40
N ASN A 174 11.51 -7.23 -12.39
CA ASN A 174 12.41 -7.26 -11.25
C ASN A 174 11.60 -7.07 -9.96
N ASP A 175 12.21 -7.35 -8.81
CA ASP A 175 11.65 -7.11 -7.47
C ASP A 175 11.76 -5.61 -7.06
N ILE A 176 11.52 -4.71 -8.01
CA ILE A 176 11.53 -3.25 -7.80
C ILE A 176 10.12 -2.75 -8.13
N TYR A 177 9.50 -2.09 -7.17
CA TYR A 177 8.13 -1.59 -7.29
C TYR A 177 8.06 -0.06 -7.25
N GLU A 178 9.15 0.59 -6.82
CA GLU A 178 9.22 2.03 -6.63
C GLU A 178 10.31 2.70 -7.48
N TYR A 179 9.90 3.69 -8.26
CA TYR A 179 10.74 4.32 -9.28
C TYR A 179 10.83 5.83 -9.05
N ALA A 180 12.00 6.32 -8.62
CA ALA A 180 12.21 7.72 -8.22
C ALA A 180 12.97 8.57 -9.26
N LEU A 181 13.56 7.95 -10.29
CA LEU A 181 14.32 8.69 -11.29
C LEU A 181 13.39 9.34 -12.32
N LYS A 182 13.69 10.58 -12.71
CA LYS A 182 12.95 11.30 -13.77
C LYS A 182 12.82 10.48 -15.06
N SER A 183 13.86 9.72 -15.42
CA SER A 183 13.87 8.86 -16.60
C SER A 183 12.78 7.79 -16.57
N ASP A 184 12.37 7.33 -15.38
CA ASP A 184 11.31 6.34 -15.25
C ASP A 184 9.93 6.96 -15.50
N PHE A 185 9.69 8.17 -14.99
CA PHE A 185 8.48 8.94 -15.30
C PHE A 185 8.39 9.24 -16.81
N GLU A 186 9.51 9.64 -17.42
CA GLU A 186 9.58 9.89 -18.87
C GLU A 186 9.31 8.63 -19.68
N TYR A 187 9.84 7.48 -19.23
CA TYR A 187 9.58 6.19 -19.86
C TYR A 187 8.12 5.76 -19.72
N ALA A 188 7.53 5.92 -18.53
CA ALA A 188 6.12 5.66 -18.29
C ALA A 188 5.25 6.53 -19.20
N ASN A 189 5.53 7.83 -19.33
CA ASN A 189 4.80 8.72 -20.23
C ASN A 189 4.85 8.27 -21.70
N LYS A 190 6.01 7.79 -22.18
CA LYS A 190 6.14 7.22 -23.53
C LYS A 190 5.24 6.00 -23.74
N CYS A 191 5.09 5.17 -22.70
CA CYS A 191 4.23 4.00 -22.74
C CYS A 191 2.74 4.39 -22.67
N VAL A 192 2.41 5.41 -21.89
CA VAL A 192 1.06 5.99 -21.77
C VAL A 192 0.63 6.70 -23.06
N SER A 193 1.58 7.24 -23.82
CA SER A 193 1.33 7.93 -25.10
C SER A 193 0.94 7.00 -26.27
N ARG A 194 0.54 5.74 -26.01
CA ARG A 194 0.01 4.82 -27.02
C ARG A 194 -1.52 4.72 -26.92
N LYS A 195 -2.19 4.99 -28.04
CA LYS A 195 -3.65 4.91 -28.18
C LYS A 195 -4.07 3.45 -28.34
N LYS A 196 -5.09 3.00 -27.61
CA LYS A 196 -5.63 1.64 -27.81
C LYS A 196 -6.50 1.59 -29.08
N PRO A 197 -6.61 0.44 -29.76
CA PRO A 197 -7.37 0.35 -31.01
C PRO A 197 -8.84 0.79 -30.90
N TYR A 198 -9.44 0.59 -29.72
CA TYR A 198 -10.84 0.87 -29.42
C TYR A 198 -11.06 2.17 -28.62
N GLU A 199 -10.01 2.87 -28.24
CA GLU A 199 -10.10 4.09 -27.43
C GLU A 199 -10.46 5.30 -28.31
N PRO A 200 -11.45 6.12 -27.94
CA PRO A 200 -11.71 7.39 -28.63
C PRO A 200 -10.49 8.31 -28.63
N LYS A 201 -10.31 9.11 -29.69
CA LYS A 201 -9.15 10.02 -29.79
C LYS A 201 -9.13 11.05 -28.65
N ALA A 202 -10.29 11.59 -28.28
CA ALA A 202 -10.40 12.59 -27.22
C ALA A 202 -9.95 12.02 -25.87
N ASP A 203 -10.42 10.83 -25.50
CA ASP A 203 -10.06 10.14 -24.26
C ASP A 203 -8.56 9.83 -24.20
N PHE A 204 -7.97 9.42 -25.33
CA PHE A 204 -6.54 9.20 -25.44
C PHE A 204 -5.72 10.47 -25.18
N GLU A 205 -6.08 11.59 -25.82
CA GLU A 205 -5.36 12.86 -25.63
C GLU A 205 -5.52 13.39 -24.20
N LEU A 206 -6.74 13.33 -23.63
CA LEU A 206 -7.01 13.72 -22.24
C LEU A 206 -6.15 12.90 -21.27
N ARG A 207 -6.11 11.58 -21.46
CA ARG A 207 -5.34 10.65 -20.63
C ARG A 207 -3.84 10.94 -20.70
N LYS A 208 -3.32 11.27 -21.87
CA LYS A 208 -1.91 11.61 -22.10
C LYS A 208 -1.55 12.96 -21.48
N GLU A 209 -2.42 13.96 -21.64
CA GLU A 209 -2.24 15.29 -21.05
C GLU A 209 -2.27 15.23 -19.53
N SER A 210 -3.25 14.53 -18.95
CA SER A 210 -3.34 14.31 -17.50
C SER A 210 -2.09 13.61 -16.97
N PHE A 211 -1.59 12.54 -17.62
CA PHE A 211 -0.35 11.89 -17.17
C PHE A 211 0.84 12.84 -17.23
N LYS A 212 1.02 13.57 -18.34
CA LYS A 212 2.11 14.55 -18.46
C LYS A 212 2.03 15.58 -17.33
N LYS A 213 0.86 16.16 -17.09
CA LYS A 213 0.66 17.18 -16.06
C LYS A 213 0.93 16.65 -14.64
N GLU A 214 0.33 15.50 -14.31
CA GLU A 214 0.28 15.00 -12.93
C GLU A 214 1.52 14.17 -12.54
N PHE A 215 2.21 13.57 -13.51
CA PHE A 215 3.40 12.76 -13.28
C PHE A 215 4.68 13.49 -13.70
N LEU A 216 4.76 13.97 -14.94
CA LEU A 216 6.01 14.56 -15.46
C LEU A 216 6.24 16.00 -15.04
N ASP A 217 5.26 16.85 -15.29
CA ASP A 217 5.39 18.29 -15.01
C ASP A 217 5.41 18.54 -13.49
N ASN A 218 4.82 17.63 -12.71
CA ASN A 218 4.80 17.65 -11.25
C ASN A 218 5.96 16.86 -10.61
N TYR A 219 6.89 16.32 -11.40
CA TYR A 219 8.04 15.56 -10.88
C TYR A 219 9.05 16.49 -10.18
N GLU A 220 9.52 16.08 -9.00
CA GLU A 220 10.57 16.76 -8.24
C GLU A 220 11.66 15.77 -7.80
N ASN A 221 12.90 16.03 -8.21
CA ASN A 221 14.03 15.17 -7.87
C ASN A 221 14.32 15.18 -6.36
N GLY A 222 14.43 14.00 -5.76
CA GLY A 222 14.61 13.84 -4.31
C GLY A 222 13.32 13.90 -3.50
N THR A 223 12.16 13.98 -4.18
CA THR A 223 10.84 14.04 -3.54
C THR A 223 9.88 13.03 -4.18
N SER A 224 9.85 12.99 -5.50
CA SER A 224 8.89 12.20 -6.28
C SER A 224 9.32 10.74 -6.43
N PHE A 225 8.35 9.85 -6.33
CA PHE A 225 8.48 8.46 -6.78
C PHE A 225 7.17 7.92 -7.32
N MET A 226 7.29 6.93 -8.19
CA MET A 226 6.18 6.25 -8.84
C MET A 226 6.13 4.81 -8.35
N SER A 227 4.99 4.44 -7.76
CA SER A 227 4.70 3.06 -7.38
C SER A 227 3.91 2.37 -8.48
N VAL A 228 4.18 1.08 -8.68
CA VAL A 228 3.61 0.27 -9.75
C VAL A 228 3.01 -1.02 -9.16
N SER A 229 1.70 -1.23 -9.32
CA SER A 229 0.96 -2.35 -8.73
C SER A 229 -0.10 -2.98 -9.65
N TYR A 230 -0.54 -4.21 -9.33
CA TYR A 230 -1.52 -5.00 -10.09
C TYR A 230 -2.93 -4.97 -9.50
#